data_AF-A0A917YCA1-F1
#
_entry.id   AF-A0A917YCA1-F1
#
_cell.length_a   1.000
_cell.length_b   1.000
_cell.length_c   1.000
_cell.angle_alpha   90.00
_cell.angle_beta   90.00
_cell.angle_gamma   90.00
#
_symmetry.space_group_name_H-M   'P 1'
#
loop_
_entity.id
_entity.type
_entity.pdbx_description
1 polymer ?
#
loop_
_entity_poly.entity_id
_entity_poly.type
_entity_poly.pdbx_seq_one_letter_code
_entity_poly.pdbx_strand_id
1 'polypeptide(L)'
;MGASTAALMAALLIPVAAPGSAWAHGEESDQSAVLTEQAVALIANGAAEDQVAERIEDALMAPHKEGVTLAKVREAQALVERPGYSEATSRQVKVLLLASLGGKLPSAPQAGRPATAEETGTTVVLDELRLPRGISDGGDAVLVGLGAAALGGGLWLSHRLRPPHTIRRLEHRDRGHREAS
;
A
#
# COMPACT_ATOMS: atom_id res chain seq x y z
N MET A 1 -39.04 -37.35 -1.19
CA MET A 1 -37.63 -37.19 -0.77
C MET A 1 -36.81 -37.05 -2.03
N GLY A 2 -36.34 -35.85 -2.36
CA GLY A 2 -35.67 -35.64 -3.65
C GLY A 2 -35.79 -34.20 -4.14
N ALA A 3 -35.25 -33.28 -3.36
CA ALA A 3 -34.87 -31.94 -3.81
C ALA A 3 -33.90 -31.39 -2.76
N SER A 4 -33.04 -30.46 -3.14
CA SER A 4 -32.10 -29.72 -2.28
C SER A 4 -30.67 -30.23 -2.14
N THR A 5 -30.07 -30.77 -3.21
CA THR A 5 -28.60 -30.72 -3.38
C THR A 5 -28.16 -29.88 -4.59
N ALA A 6 -29.04 -29.62 -5.55
CA ALA A 6 -28.71 -28.85 -6.76
C ALA A 6 -28.76 -27.32 -6.57
N ALA A 7 -29.44 -26.81 -5.53
CA ALA A 7 -29.59 -25.37 -5.33
C ALA A 7 -28.37 -24.68 -4.70
N LEU A 8 -27.43 -25.44 -4.10
CA LEU A 8 -26.27 -24.88 -3.42
C LEU A 8 -25.11 -24.49 -4.35
N MET A 9 -25.13 -24.93 -5.62
CA MET A 9 -24.05 -24.65 -6.58
C MET A 9 -24.29 -23.41 -7.46
N ALA A 10 -25.45 -22.75 -7.37
CA ALA A 10 -25.78 -21.60 -8.20
C ALA A 10 -25.47 -20.23 -7.55
N ALA A 11 -25.12 -20.19 -6.26
CA ALA A 11 -24.89 -18.95 -5.53
C ALA A 11 -23.43 -18.44 -5.54
N LEU A 12 -22.51 -19.18 -6.17
CA LEU A 12 -21.07 -18.87 -6.17
C LEU A 12 -20.59 -18.30 -7.52
N LEU A 13 -21.38 -17.41 -8.12
CA LEU A 13 -20.96 -16.58 -9.27
C LEU A 13 -21.23 -15.12 -8.90
N ILE A 14 -20.47 -14.62 -7.93
CA ILE A 14 -20.35 -13.17 -7.71
C ILE A 14 -19.51 -12.66 -8.88
N PRO A 15 -20.04 -11.80 -9.77
CA PRO A 15 -19.22 -11.17 -10.78
C PRO A 15 -18.20 -10.30 -10.03
N VAL A 16 -16.92 -10.65 -10.18
CA VAL A 16 -15.81 -9.78 -9.77
C VAL A 16 -15.96 -8.52 -10.61
N ALA A 17 -16.64 -7.51 -10.07
CA ALA A 17 -16.67 -6.19 -10.64
C ALA A 17 -15.21 -5.73 -10.70
N ALA A 18 -14.65 -5.71 -11.90
CA ALA A 18 -13.36 -5.08 -12.14
C ALA A 18 -13.48 -3.65 -11.59
N PRO A 19 -12.58 -3.21 -10.70
CA PRO A 19 -12.57 -1.80 -10.30
C PRO A 19 -12.43 -1.00 -11.60
N GLY A 20 -13.44 -0.19 -11.90
CA GLY A 20 -13.37 0.73 -13.01
C GLY A 20 -12.14 1.58 -12.81
N SER A 21 -11.24 1.58 -13.79
CA SER A 21 -10.13 2.51 -13.83
C SER A 21 -10.72 3.92 -13.88
N ALA A 22 -10.70 4.61 -12.74
CA ALA A 22 -10.97 6.04 -12.68
C ALA A 22 -9.78 6.73 -13.35
N TRP A 23 -9.93 7.03 -14.64
CA TRP A 23 -8.96 7.83 -15.39
C TRP A 23 -9.07 9.29 -14.92
N ALA A 24 -8.35 9.64 -13.86
CA ALA A 24 -8.13 11.02 -13.47
C ALA A 24 -7.07 11.64 -14.39
N HIS A 25 -7.41 11.87 -15.66
CA HIS A 25 -6.67 12.80 -16.52
C HIS A 25 -7.21 14.20 -16.25
N GLY A 26 -6.81 14.79 -15.12
CA GLY A 26 -6.94 16.23 -14.93
C GLY A 26 -5.90 16.92 -15.80
N GLU A 27 -6.28 18.02 -16.46
CA GLU A 27 -5.31 18.92 -17.09
C GLU A 27 -4.20 19.27 -16.10
N GLU A 28 -2.97 19.31 -16.61
CA GLU A 28 -1.81 19.74 -15.85
C GLU A 28 -2.03 21.17 -15.34
N SER A 29 -1.65 21.42 -14.09
CA SER A 29 -1.96 22.69 -13.45
C SER A 29 -1.10 23.81 -14.03
N ASP A 30 -1.73 24.89 -14.48
CA ASP A 30 -1.05 26.12 -14.93
C ASP A 30 -0.45 26.97 -13.79
N GLN A 31 -0.62 26.54 -12.54
CA GLN A 31 -0.17 27.24 -11.33
C GLN A 31 1.16 26.69 -10.80
N SER A 32 2.19 27.54 -10.73
CA SER A 32 3.51 27.18 -10.20
C SER A 32 3.46 26.68 -8.75
N ALA A 33 2.58 27.25 -7.91
CA ALA A 33 2.41 26.83 -6.51
C ALA A 33 1.90 25.40 -6.37
N VAL A 34 0.94 25.01 -7.21
CA VAL A 34 0.37 23.66 -7.22
C VAL A 34 1.41 22.65 -7.70
N LEU A 35 2.14 22.96 -8.77
CA LEU A 35 3.19 22.08 -9.30
C LEU A 35 4.36 21.93 -8.31
N THR A 36 4.73 23.01 -7.62
CA THR A 36 5.72 22.96 -6.53
C THR A 36 5.26 22.07 -5.38
N GLU A 37 3.98 22.13 -5.01
CA GLU A 37 3.38 21.23 -4.01
C GLU A 37 3.35 19.77 -4.49
N GLN A 38 3.03 19.52 -5.75
CA GLN A 38 3.09 18.18 -6.35
C GLN A 38 4.53 17.62 -6.30
N ALA A 39 5.55 18.43 -6.59
CA ALA A 39 6.94 18.01 -6.44
C ALA A 39 7.30 17.64 -4.99
N VAL A 40 6.80 18.40 -4.00
CA VAL A 40 6.95 18.05 -2.56
C VAL A 40 6.25 16.73 -2.25
N ALA A 41 5.06 16.48 -2.81
CA ALA A 41 4.32 15.24 -2.63
C ALA A 41 5.04 14.04 -3.27
N LEU A 42 5.60 14.20 -4.47
CA LEU A 42 6.41 13.18 -5.15
C LEU A 42 7.62 12.77 -4.29
N ILE A 43 8.36 13.75 -3.76
CA ILE A 43 9.46 13.47 -2.84
C ILE A 43 8.98 12.74 -1.58
N ALA A 44 7.85 13.17 -1.01
CA ALA A 44 7.30 12.53 0.20
C ALA A 44 6.88 11.07 -0.03
N ASN A 45 6.53 10.70 -1.26
CA ASN A 45 6.14 9.34 -1.65
C ASN A 45 7.31 8.51 -2.23
N GLY A 46 8.54 9.02 -2.19
CA GLY A 46 9.71 8.30 -2.68
C GLY A 46 9.74 8.14 -4.21
N ALA A 47 9.17 9.11 -4.94
CA ALA A 47 9.26 9.14 -6.40
C ALA A 47 10.72 9.21 -6.88
N ALA A 48 10.93 8.77 -8.12
CA ALA A 48 12.24 8.82 -8.76
C ALA A 48 12.66 10.26 -9.10
N GLU A 49 13.98 10.46 -9.28
CA GLU A 49 14.61 11.76 -9.53
C GLU A 49 14.00 12.47 -10.75
N ASP A 50 13.78 11.73 -11.83
CA ASP A 50 13.21 12.20 -13.09
C ASP A 50 11.80 12.79 -12.89
N GLN A 51 10.95 12.11 -12.14
CA GLN A 51 9.58 12.57 -11.85
C GLN A 51 9.60 13.86 -11.01
N VAL A 52 10.53 13.97 -10.07
CA VAL A 52 10.69 15.17 -9.25
C VAL A 52 11.25 16.32 -10.09
N ALA A 53 12.23 16.05 -10.96
CA ALA A 53 12.84 17.03 -11.84
C ALA A 53 11.82 17.63 -12.81
N GLU A 54 11.07 16.76 -13.51
CA GLU A 54 10.00 17.14 -14.44
C GLU A 54 9.01 18.08 -13.75
N ARG A 55 8.52 17.70 -12.57
CA ARG A 55 7.53 18.51 -11.86
C ARG A 55 8.06 19.87 -11.38
N ILE A 56 9.36 19.96 -11.06
CA ILE A 56 10.03 21.23 -10.74
C ILE A 56 10.17 22.09 -12.00
N GLU A 57 10.51 21.49 -13.13
CA GLU A 57 10.59 22.18 -14.43
C GLU A 57 9.22 22.74 -14.83
N ASP A 58 8.15 21.95 -14.68
CA ASP A 58 6.77 22.40 -14.93
C ASP A 58 6.45 23.62 -14.08
N ALA A 59 6.79 23.60 -12.79
CA ALA A 59 6.57 24.73 -11.89
C ALA A 59 7.32 25.99 -12.37
N LEU A 60 8.51 25.84 -12.94
CA LEU A 60 9.31 26.92 -13.52
C LEU A 60 8.81 27.39 -14.88
N MET A 61 8.07 26.57 -15.61
CA MET A 61 7.49 26.88 -16.94
C MET A 61 6.04 27.37 -16.88
N ALA A 62 5.32 27.11 -15.79
CA ALA A 62 3.92 27.50 -15.59
C ALA A 62 3.65 29.00 -15.85
N PRO A 63 2.54 29.38 -16.50
CA PRO A 63 2.24 30.78 -16.77
C PRO A 63 1.98 31.60 -15.50
N HIS A 64 1.40 30.99 -14.46
CA HIS A 64 1.07 31.66 -13.20
C HIS A 64 2.12 31.36 -12.12
N LYS A 65 2.75 32.41 -11.59
CA LYS A 65 3.92 32.33 -10.68
C LYS A 65 3.62 32.76 -9.24
N GLU A 66 2.38 33.09 -8.95
CA GLU A 66 1.94 33.57 -7.65
C GLU A 66 2.13 32.49 -6.58
N GLY A 67 2.43 32.90 -5.34
CA GLY A 67 2.54 31.98 -4.20
C GLY A 67 3.85 31.18 -4.11
N VAL A 68 4.82 31.41 -5.00
CA VAL A 68 6.10 30.69 -5.03
C VAL A 68 7.30 31.63 -5.13
N THR A 69 8.34 31.36 -4.35
CA THR A 69 9.65 32.01 -4.54
C THR A 69 10.47 31.26 -5.58
N LEU A 70 10.42 31.69 -6.85
CA LEU A 70 11.06 31.03 -7.99
C LEU A 70 12.58 30.81 -7.83
N ALA A 71 13.28 31.69 -7.12
CA ALA A 71 14.71 31.52 -6.86
C ALA A 71 15.01 30.19 -6.15
N LYS A 72 14.19 29.83 -5.14
CA LYS A 72 14.34 28.57 -4.39
C LYS A 72 13.95 27.35 -5.21
N VAL A 73 12.97 27.49 -6.11
CA VAL A 73 12.59 26.42 -7.04
C VAL A 73 13.71 26.14 -8.04
N ARG A 74 14.40 27.18 -8.53
CA ARG A 74 15.61 27.00 -9.36
C ARG A 74 16.78 26.37 -8.60
N GLU A 75 16.98 26.76 -7.34
CA GLU A 75 17.98 26.10 -6.48
C GLU A 75 17.66 24.62 -6.27
N ALA A 76 16.38 24.28 -6.10
CA ALA A 76 15.91 22.91 -6.02
C ALA A 76 16.17 22.14 -7.32
N GLN A 77 15.86 22.73 -8.48
CA GLN A 77 16.17 22.14 -9.79
C GLN A 77 17.67 21.83 -9.93
N ALA A 78 18.52 22.81 -9.62
CA ALA A 78 19.97 22.66 -9.72
C ALA A 78 20.55 21.58 -8.78
N LEU A 79 19.86 21.27 -7.67
CA LEU A 79 20.24 20.17 -6.79
C LEU A 79 19.77 18.81 -7.29
N VAL A 80 18.61 18.75 -7.94
CA VAL A 80 18.09 17.52 -8.55
C VAL A 80 18.95 17.12 -9.74
N GLU A 81 19.29 18.06 -10.62
CA GLU A 81 20.10 17.80 -11.84
C GLU A 81 21.56 17.43 -11.57
N ARG A 82 22.03 17.56 -10.33
CA ARG A 82 23.40 17.19 -9.97
C ARG A 82 23.53 15.67 -9.90
N PRO A 83 24.61 15.10 -10.46
CA PRO A 83 24.87 13.68 -10.32
C PRO A 83 25.01 13.29 -8.84
N GLY A 84 24.43 12.15 -8.47
CA GLY A 84 24.42 11.66 -7.09
C GLY A 84 23.16 12.06 -6.31
N TYR A 85 22.01 12.12 -6.97
CA TYR A 85 20.73 12.23 -6.29
C TYR A 85 20.58 11.10 -5.26
N SER A 86 20.32 11.49 -4.03
CA SER A 86 20.26 10.60 -2.88
C SER A 86 19.14 11.03 -1.96
N GLU A 87 18.78 10.18 -1.00
CA GLU A 87 17.92 10.51 0.13
C GLU A 87 18.31 11.82 0.85
N ALA A 88 19.61 12.14 0.93
CA ALA A 88 20.08 13.38 1.54
C ALA A 88 19.78 14.58 0.64
N THR A 89 20.04 14.46 -0.67
CA THR A 89 19.73 15.48 -1.68
C THR A 89 18.23 15.73 -1.76
N SER A 90 17.43 14.66 -1.81
CA SER A 90 15.97 14.72 -1.87
C SER A 90 15.36 15.48 -0.68
N ARG A 91 15.90 15.28 0.52
CA ARG A 91 15.51 16.07 1.71
C ARG A 91 15.85 17.56 1.57
N GLN A 92 17.01 17.91 1.01
CA GLN A 92 17.39 19.30 0.77
C GLN A 92 16.47 19.96 -0.27
N VAL A 93 16.19 19.25 -1.36
CA VAL A 93 15.24 19.68 -2.40
C VAL A 93 13.87 19.94 -1.78
N LYS A 94 13.34 19.01 -0.98
CA LYS A 94 12.07 19.19 -0.26
C LYS A 94 12.06 20.44 0.62
N VAL A 95 13.15 20.71 1.35
CA VAL A 95 13.27 21.90 2.20
C VAL A 95 13.21 23.18 1.36
N LEU A 96 13.90 23.23 0.23
CA LEU A 96 13.87 24.40 -0.67
C LEU A 96 12.47 24.63 -1.26
N LEU A 97 11.82 23.58 -1.73
CA LEU A 97 10.47 23.67 -2.29
C LEU A 97 9.45 24.12 -1.23
N LEU A 98 9.48 23.56 -0.02
CA LEU A 98 8.64 24.03 1.08
C LEU A 98 8.93 25.48 1.46
N ALA A 99 10.21 25.86 1.49
CA ALA A 99 10.61 27.24 1.77
C ALA A 99 10.20 28.21 0.64
N SER A 100 10.00 27.72 -0.57
CA SER A 100 9.48 28.50 -1.71
C SER A 100 7.99 28.82 -1.56
N LEU A 101 7.24 27.94 -0.89
CA LEU A 101 5.81 28.07 -0.57
C LEU A 101 5.57 28.80 0.77
N GLY A 102 6.59 29.44 1.34
CA GLY A 102 6.46 30.11 2.64
C GLY A 102 6.35 29.15 3.84
N GLY A 103 6.79 27.89 3.67
CA GLY A 103 6.79 26.87 4.72
C GLY A 103 5.45 26.18 4.96
N LYS A 104 4.45 26.44 4.12
CA LYS A 104 3.12 25.82 4.18
C LYS A 104 2.75 25.31 2.79
N LEU A 105 2.03 24.20 2.73
CA LEU A 105 1.47 23.72 1.48
C LEU A 105 0.19 24.53 1.17
N PRO A 106 0.04 25.09 -0.05
CA PRO A 106 -1.17 25.82 -0.45
C PRO A 106 -2.46 25.02 -0.26
N SER A 107 -2.39 23.70 -0.52
CA SER A 107 -3.54 22.80 -0.39
C SER A 107 -3.70 22.22 1.02
N ALA A 108 -2.79 22.52 1.95
CA ALA A 108 -2.97 22.05 3.33
C ALA A 108 -4.17 22.78 3.97
N PRO A 109 -5.09 22.05 4.62
CA PRO A 109 -6.15 22.66 5.39
C PRO A 109 -5.54 23.62 6.42
N GLN A 110 -6.15 24.80 6.58
CA GLN A 110 -5.75 25.73 7.63
C GLN A 110 -5.79 24.99 8.97
N ALA A 111 -4.61 24.81 9.58
CA ALA A 111 -4.43 24.18 10.88
C ALA A 111 -4.76 22.67 10.99
N GLY A 112 -4.46 21.85 9.98
CA GLY A 112 -4.36 20.40 10.18
C GLY A 112 -5.67 19.70 10.57
N ARG A 113 -6.82 20.36 10.36
CA ARG A 113 -8.11 19.68 10.39
C ARG A 113 -8.26 18.92 9.08
N PRO A 114 -8.40 17.58 9.10
CA PRO A 114 -8.82 16.87 7.90
C PRO A 114 -10.15 17.46 7.44
N ALA A 115 -10.28 17.69 6.13
CA ALA A 115 -11.53 18.20 5.55
C ALA A 115 -12.68 17.29 5.97
N THR A 116 -13.72 17.86 6.57
CA THR A 116 -14.88 17.07 6.97
C THR A 116 -15.78 16.80 5.76
N ALA A 117 -16.63 15.79 5.86
CA ALA A 117 -17.68 15.48 4.88
C ALA A 117 -18.39 16.71 4.32
N GLU A 118 -18.78 17.58 5.26
CA GLU A 118 -19.59 18.77 5.01
C GLU A 118 -18.86 19.76 4.09
N GLU A 119 -17.52 19.77 4.12
CA GLU A 119 -16.67 20.64 3.31
C GLU A 119 -16.39 20.07 1.93
N THR A 120 -16.54 18.74 1.75
CA THR A 120 -16.24 18.04 0.48
C THR A 120 -17.48 17.61 -0.29
N GLY A 121 -18.69 17.89 0.22
CA GLY A 121 -19.95 17.48 -0.38
C GLY A 121 -20.18 15.96 -0.35
N THR A 122 -19.39 15.21 0.41
CA THR A 122 -19.58 13.78 0.64
C THR A 122 -20.20 13.56 2.00
N THR A 123 -21.22 12.71 2.11
CA THR A 123 -21.80 12.37 3.41
C THR A 123 -20.84 11.45 4.16
N VAL A 124 -20.35 11.87 5.33
CA VAL A 124 -19.58 11.00 6.21
C VAL A 124 -20.58 10.11 6.92
N VAL A 125 -20.67 8.87 6.45
CA VAL A 125 -21.17 7.77 7.26
C VAL A 125 -19.99 7.37 8.15
N LEU A 126 -19.83 8.06 9.29
CA LEU A 126 -19.07 7.52 10.41
C LEU A 126 -19.93 6.39 10.99
N ASP A 127 -19.97 5.26 10.30
CA ASP A 127 -20.34 4.04 10.99
C ASP A 127 -19.21 3.81 11.99
N GLU A 128 -19.52 3.88 13.29
CA GLU A 128 -18.60 3.42 14.32
C GLU A 128 -18.21 2.00 13.91
N LEU A 129 -16.98 1.82 13.44
CA LEU A 129 -16.39 0.51 13.14
C LEU A 129 -16.24 -0.25 14.46
N ARG A 130 -17.36 -0.71 15.01
CA ARG A 130 -17.42 -1.72 16.05
C ARG A 130 -17.19 -3.03 15.34
N LEU A 131 -15.92 -3.34 15.08
CA LEU A 131 -15.54 -4.68 14.66
C LEU A 131 -16.13 -5.65 15.68
N PRO A 132 -17.08 -6.52 15.28
CA PRO A 132 -17.59 -7.54 16.18
C PRO A 132 -16.40 -8.39 16.62
N ARG A 133 -16.13 -8.42 17.93
CA ARG A 133 -15.09 -9.31 18.45
C ARG A 133 -15.69 -10.69 18.63
N GLY A 134 -15.17 -11.69 17.93
CA GLY A 134 -15.62 -13.08 18.01
C GLY A 134 -16.36 -13.54 16.76
N ILE A 135 -16.99 -14.71 16.84
CA ILE A 135 -17.81 -15.25 15.75
C ILE A 135 -19.12 -14.48 15.75
N SER A 136 -19.23 -13.54 14.82
CA SER A 136 -20.33 -12.57 14.79
C SER A 136 -21.38 -12.89 13.72
N ASP A 137 -20.97 -13.64 12.70
CA ASP A 137 -21.85 -14.10 11.64
C ASP A 137 -21.58 -15.56 11.25
N GLY A 138 -22.39 -16.07 10.32
CA GLY A 138 -22.22 -17.42 9.79
C GLY A 138 -20.94 -17.60 8.97
N GLY A 139 -20.38 -16.52 8.40
CA GLY A 139 -19.14 -16.55 7.64
C GLY A 139 -17.94 -16.80 8.55
N ASP A 140 -17.87 -16.10 9.67
CA ASP A 140 -16.88 -16.30 10.74
C ASP A 140 -16.90 -17.75 11.23
N ALA A 141 -18.09 -18.32 11.43
CA ALA A 141 -18.25 -19.71 11.87
C ALA A 141 -17.70 -20.71 10.82
N VAL A 142 -17.92 -20.43 9.54
CA VAL A 142 -17.37 -21.24 8.44
C VAL A 142 -15.84 -21.15 8.43
N LEU A 143 -15.27 -19.95 8.54
CA LEU A 143 -13.82 -19.75 8.55
C LEU A 143 -13.15 -20.46 9.73
N VAL A 144 -13.74 -20.35 10.93
CA VAL A 144 -13.26 -21.07 12.13
C VAL A 144 -13.37 -22.58 11.94
N GLY A 145 -14.49 -23.07 11.39
CA GLY A 145 -14.68 -24.49 11.11
C GLY A 145 -13.65 -25.04 10.11
N LEU A 146 -13.36 -24.27 9.06
CA LEU A 146 -12.39 -24.65 8.03
C LEU A 146 -10.95 -24.67 8.59
N GLY A 147 -10.62 -23.70 9.44
CA GLY A 147 -9.35 -23.67 10.18
C GLY A 147 -9.20 -24.86 11.14
N ALA A 148 -10.24 -25.18 11.91
CA ALA A 148 -10.24 -26.33 12.81
C ALA A 148 -10.11 -27.65 12.05
N ALA A 149 -10.80 -27.79 10.90
CA ALA A 149 -10.69 -28.96 10.04
C ALA A 149 -9.29 -29.12 9.44
N ALA A 150 -8.65 -28.03 9.02
CA ALA A 150 -7.28 -28.05 8.52
C ALA A 150 -6.28 -28.47 9.61
N LEU A 151 -6.40 -27.94 10.83
CA LEU A 151 -5.57 -28.33 11.96
C LEU A 151 -5.76 -29.80 12.34
N GLY A 152 -7.02 -30.23 12.51
CA GLY A 152 -7.34 -31.62 12.85
C GLY A 152 -6.88 -32.60 11.76
N GLY A 153 -7.12 -32.27 10.49
CA GLY A 153 -6.66 -33.04 9.35
C GLY A 153 -5.14 -33.15 9.30
N GLY A 154 -4.43 -32.05 9.52
CA GLY A 154 -2.96 -32.01 9.57
C GLY A 154 -2.38 -32.88 10.68
N LEU A 155 -2.93 -32.79 11.90
CA LEU A 155 -2.50 -33.63 13.02
C LEU A 155 -2.76 -35.11 12.75
N TRP A 156 -3.95 -35.43 12.24
CA TRP A 156 -4.31 -36.81 11.93
C TRP A 156 -3.40 -37.41 10.85
N LEU A 157 -3.13 -36.66 9.77
CA LEU A 157 -2.24 -37.10 8.71
C LEU A 157 -0.82 -37.28 9.24
N SER A 158 -0.34 -36.35 10.07
CA SER A 158 0.97 -36.43 10.72
C SER A 158 1.11 -37.68 11.58
N HIS A 159 0.08 -38.03 12.35
CA HIS A 159 0.09 -39.25 13.16
C HIS A 159 -0.01 -40.51 12.30
N ARG A 160 -0.86 -40.51 11.26
CA ARG A 160 -1.08 -41.68 10.40
C ARG A 160 0.11 -41.98 9.50
N LEU A 161 0.76 -40.96 8.95
CA LEU A 161 1.91 -41.10 8.05
C LEU A 161 3.25 -41.12 8.79
N ARG A 162 3.23 -41.12 10.13
CA ARG A 162 4.45 -41.15 10.94
C ARG A 162 5.23 -42.45 10.67
N PRO A 163 6.45 -42.37 10.13
CA PRO A 163 7.25 -43.57 9.89
C PRO A 163 7.61 -44.24 11.22
N PRO A 164 7.54 -45.59 11.32
CA PRO A 164 7.88 -46.33 12.55
C PRO A 164 9.38 -46.38 12.84
N HIS A 165 10.23 -45.74 12.03
CA HIS A 165 11.68 -45.83 12.14
C HIS A 165 12.27 -44.52 12.69
N THR A 166 12.87 -44.61 13.87
CA THR A 166 13.64 -43.53 14.47
C THR A 166 15.08 -43.55 13.95
N ILE A 167 15.72 -42.38 13.84
CA ILE A 167 17.09 -42.20 13.33
C ILE A 167 18.10 -43.12 14.04
N ARG A 168 17.88 -43.44 15.32
CA ARG A 168 18.66 -44.42 16.08
C ARG A 168 18.74 -45.82 15.46
N ARG A 169 17.69 -46.29 14.77
CA ARG A 169 17.70 -47.60 14.09
C ARG A 169 18.49 -47.57 12.77
N LEU A 170 18.56 -46.42 12.11
CA LEU A 170 19.36 -46.27 10.89
C LEU A 170 20.87 -46.20 11.22
N GLU A 171 21.25 -45.56 12.33
CA GLU A 171 22.65 -45.53 12.79
C GLU A 171 23.19 -46.91 13.22
N HIS A 172 22.35 -47.77 13.82
CA HIS A 172 22.77 -49.12 14.21
C HIS A 172 23.00 -50.04 13.01
N ARG A 173 22.24 -49.85 11.92
CA ARG A 173 22.39 -50.66 10.70
C ARG A 173 23.65 -50.27 9.91
N ASP A 174 24.04 -48.99 9.93
CA ASP A 174 25.25 -48.53 9.22
C ASP A 174 26.54 -48.90 9.97
N ARG A 175 26.55 -48.91 11.31
CA ARG A 175 27.70 -49.41 12.10
C ARG A 175 27.91 -50.91 11.95
N GLY A 176 26.84 -51.70 11.99
CA GLY A 176 26.94 -53.16 11.84
C GLY A 176 27.48 -53.60 10.47
N HIS A 177 27.32 -52.78 9.43
CA HIS A 177 27.88 -53.06 8.10
C HIS A 177 29.36 -52.69 7.96
N ARG A 178 29.87 -51.71 8.73
CA ARG A 178 31.29 -51.31 8.70
C ARG A 178 32.21 -52.21 9.52
N GLU A 179 31.68 -52.88 10.53
CA GLU A 179 32.44 -53.84 11.35
C GLU A 179 32.55 -55.24 10.71
N ALA A 180 31.82 -55.47 9.61
CA ALA A 180 31.80 -56.75 8.89
C ALA A 180 32.57 -56.74 7.55
N SER A 181 33.36 -55.70 7.29
CA SER A 181 34.30 -55.58 6.14
C SER A 181 35.70 -55.35 6.66
#